data_AF-A0A8S0SHC6-F1
#
_entry.id   AF-A0A8S0SHC6-F1
#
_cell.length_a   1.000
_cell.length_b   1.000
_cell.length_c   1.000
_cell.angle_alpha   90.00
_cell.angle_beta   90.00
_cell.angle_gamma   90.00
#
_symmetry.space_group_name_H-M   'P 1'
#
loop_
_entity.id
_entity.type
_entity.pdbx_description
1 polymer ?
#
loop_
_entity_poly.entity_id
_entity_poly.type
_entity_poly.pdbx_seq_one_letter_code
_entity_poly.pdbx_strand_id
1 'polypeptide(L)'
;MACRVQHSMQNSLWFLSSSRFYSTIQSQNVRSKNPKYFCKKLLSSSSFSKGVRHCSATASYTDANINHSNAESFVLTTPLYYVNAPPHMGSAYTTIAADAIARFQRLLRKKVIFITGTDEHGEKIAGAAAANGSSPREHCDSVSQAYKLLWRDLDIAYDKFIRTTDSKHEALVKEFYSKVLANGDIYRADYEGLYCVNCEEYKVMSNV
;
A
#
# COMPACT_ATOMS: atom_id res chain seq x y z
N MET A 1 22.97 19.28 43.43
CA MET A 1 22.48 19.44 44.82
C MET A 1 21.50 18.31 45.13
N ALA A 2 21.69 17.64 46.29
CA ALA A 2 20.88 16.66 47.04
C ALA A 2 19.67 15.97 46.34
N CYS A 3 19.68 14.65 46.11
CA CYS A 3 19.48 13.50 47.03
C CYS A 3 18.01 13.25 47.44
N ARG A 4 17.42 12.10 47.03
CA ARG A 4 16.79 11.12 47.94
C ARG A 4 16.49 9.79 47.24
N VAL A 5 16.98 8.70 47.84
CA VAL A 5 16.68 7.29 47.53
C VAL A 5 15.48 6.84 48.37
N GLN A 6 14.59 6.02 47.81
CA GLN A 6 13.88 4.97 48.54
C GLN A 6 13.76 3.69 47.71
N HIS A 7 14.20 2.58 48.31
CA HIS A 7 13.98 1.19 47.92
C HIS A 7 12.57 0.71 48.34
N SER A 8 11.99 -0.22 47.58
CA SER A 8 11.04 -1.25 48.05
C SER A 8 10.85 -2.29 46.93
N MET A 9 11.51 -3.46 47.00
CA MET A 9 10.95 -4.76 47.43
C MET A 9 9.83 -5.31 46.51
N GLN A 10 10.18 -6.24 45.62
CA GLN A 10 9.78 -7.68 45.68
C GLN A 10 9.87 -8.36 44.31
N ASN A 11 10.78 -9.35 44.25
CA ASN A 11 10.73 -10.47 43.30
C ASN A 11 9.52 -11.35 43.61
N SER A 12 8.84 -11.85 42.58
CA SER A 12 8.43 -13.26 42.55
C SER A 12 8.17 -13.73 41.12
N LEU A 13 8.95 -14.74 40.73
CA LEU A 13 8.76 -15.57 39.55
C LEU A 13 7.44 -16.35 39.67
N TRP A 14 6.70 -16.45 38.57
CA TRP A 14 5.80 -17.58 38.32
C TRP A 14 6.08 -18.16 36.95
N PHE A 15 6.85 -19.25 36.97
CA PHE A 15 6.85 -20.31 35.97
C PHE A 15 5.55 -21.10 36.09
N LEU A 16 4.83 -21.37 34.99
CA LEU A 16 3.91 -22.49 34.79
C LEU A 16 3.66 -22.58 33.26
N SER A 17 4.35 -23.48 32.54
CA SER A 17 3.99 -24.88 32.27
C SER A 17 3.02 -25.05 31.08
N SER A 18 3.57 -25.63 30.01
CA SER A 18 2.82 -26.27 28.91
C SER A 18 2.27 -27.62 29.37
N SER A 19 0.98 -27.89 29.16
CA SER A 19 0.46 -29.16 28.59
C SER A 19 -1.07 -29.27 28.64
N ARG A 20 -1.63 -29.63 27.47
CA ARG A 20 -2.80 -30.52 27.23
C ARG A 20 -4.03 -30.37 28.12
N PHE A 21 -5.13 -29.90 27.51
CA PHE A 21 -6.44 -30.53 27.71
C PHE A 21 -7.14 -30.74 26.36
N TYR A 22 -7.42 -32.01 26.10
CA TYR A 22 -8.30 -32.52 25.06
C TYR A 22 -9.70 -32.59 25.69
N SER A 23 -10.70 -31.93 25.11
CA SER A 23 -12.10 -32.34 25.32
C SER A 23 -12.99 -31.91 24.15
N THR A 24 -13.64 -32.94 23.62
CA THR A 24 -14.78 -32.97 22.71
C THR A 24 -15.88 -31.99 23.13
N ILE A 25 -16.36 -31.15 22.20
CA ILE A 25 -17.68 -30.51 22.30
C ILE A 25 -18.49 -30.85 21.04
N GLN A 26 -19.63 -31.47 21.30
CA GLN A 26 -20.65 -31.87 20.34
C GLN A 26 -21.40 -30.65 19.76
N SER A 27 -21.81 -30.85 18.51
CA SER A 27 -22.84 -30.14 17.74
C SER A 27 -23.97 -29.52 18.58
N GLN A 28 -24.22 -28.23 18.37
CA GLN A 28 -25.56 -27.67 18.48
C GLN A 28 -25.92 -26.85 17.24
N ASN A 29 -26.97 -27.32 16.57
CA ASN A 29 -27.71 -26.68 15.49
C ASN A 29 -28.32 -25.36 15.99
N VAL A 30 -27.94 -24.24 15.38
CA VAL A 30 -28.72 -23.00 15.45
C VAL A 30 -29.15 -22.61 14.04
N ARG A 31 -30.47 -22.70 13.84
CA ARG A 31 -31.23 -22.39 12.63
C ARG A 31 -31.58 -20.90 12.63
N SER A 32 -31.16 -20.15 11.61
CA SER A 32 -31.74 -18.85 11.27
C SER A 32 -31.72 -18.63 9.76
N LYS A 33 -32.66 -17.81 9.28
CA LYS A 33 -33.38 -17.95 8.02
C LYS A 33 -32.72 -17.19 6.86
N ASN A 34 -32.48 -17.88 5.74
CA ASN A 34 -32.20 -17.27 4.43
C ASN A 34 -33.51 -16.87 3.74
N PRO A 35 -33.63 -15.66 3.16
CA PRO A 35 -34.61 -15.42 2.09
C PRO A 35 -34.01 -15.88 0.76
N LYS A 36 -34.56 -16.99 0.24
CA LYS A 36 -34.31 -17.50 -1.10
C LYS A 36 -35.14 -16.72 -2.11
N TYR A 37 -34.51 -16.09 -3.09
CA TYR A 37 -35.12 -15.91 -4.41
C TYR A 37 -34.34 -16.76 -5.42
N PHE A 38 -34.61 -18.06 -5.37
CA PHE A 38 -34.16 -19.03 -6.35
C PHE A 38 -35.40 -19.48 -7.13
N CYS A 39 -35.56 -18.94 -8.34
CA CYS A 39 -36.68 -19.25 -9.22
C CYS A 39 -36.52 -20.69 -9.75
N LYS A 40 -37.19 -21.66 -9.12
CA LYS A 40 -37.48 -22.96 -9.73
C LYS A 40 -38.78 -22.82 -10.51
N LYS A 41 -38.70 -22.81 -11.85
CA LYS A 41 -39.88 -23.06 -12.69
C LYS A 41 -39.86 -24.52 -13.11
N LEU A 42 -41.01 -25.15 -12.88
CA LEU A 42 -41.29 -26.57 -12.98
C LEU A 42 -41.05 -27.13 -14.39
N LEU A 43 -40.46 -28.32 -14.44
CA LEU A 43 -40.58 -29.26 -15.55
C LEU A 43 -41.87 -30.06 -15.34
N SER A 44 -42.85 -29.89 -16.23
CA SER A 44 -43.90 -30.86 -16.49
C SER A 44 -44.08 -30.99 -18.00
N SER A 45 -44.29 -32.22 -18.42
CA SER A 45 -44.21 -32.75 -19.78
C SER A 45 -45.29 -32.28 -20.75
N SER A 46 -44.92 -32.41 -22.04
CA SER A 46 -45.71 -32.74 -23.24
C SER A 46 -46.54 -31.66 -23.97
N SER A 47 -46.28 -31.66 -25.29
CA SER A 47 -47.16 -31.31 -26.42
C SER A 47 -47.08 -29.91 -27.04
N PHE A 48 -46.22 -29.84 -28.07
CA PHE A 48 -46.54 -29.39 -29.44
C PHE A 48 -47.50 -28.20 -29.63
N SER A 49 -46.95 -27.04 -30.00
CA SER A 49 -47.35 -26.28 -31.22
C SER A 49 -46.54 -24.98 -31.37
N LYS A 50 -46.28 -24.63 -32.63
CA LYS A 50 -45.38 -23.56 -33.10
C LYS A 50 -45.84 -22.18 -32.64
N GLY A 51 -44.88 -21.38 -32.15
CA GLY A 51 -45.07 -19.95 -31.90
C GLY A 51 -43.82 -19.32 -31.31
N VAL A 52 -42.84 -19.00 -32.16
CA VAL A 52 -41.64 -18.24 -31.76
C VAL A 52 -42.09 -16.83 -31.39
N ARG A 53 -42.16 -16.54 -30.09
CA ARG A 53 -42.21 -15.16 -29.58
C ARG A 53 -40.79 -14.75 -29.20
N HIS A 54 -40.15 -14.00 -30.10
CA HIS A 54 -38.95 -13.25 -29.77
C HIS A 54 -39.32 -12.20 -28.72
N CYS A 55 -38.85 -12.37 -27.49
CA CYS A 55 -38.80 -11.27 -26.54
C CYS A 55 -37.53 -10.46 -26.85
N SER A 56 -37.63 -9.53 -27.80
CA SER A 56 -36.62 -8.49 -27.95
C SER A 56 -36.85 -7.46 -26.84
N ALA A 57 -36.20 -7.66 -25.70
CA ALA A 57 -36.06 -6.59 -24.72
C ALA A 57 -35.08 -5.57 -25.30
N THR A 58 -35.59 -4.66 -26.14
CA THR A 58 -34.90 -3.40 -26.44
C THR A 58 -34.95 -2.56 -25.18
N ALA A 59 -34.00 -2.79 -24.27
CA ALA A 59 -33.62 -1.76 -23.33
C ALA A 59 -32.94 -0.68 -24.16
N SER A 60 -33.71 0.31 -24.58
CA SER A 60 -33.20 1.58 -25.07
C SER A 60 -32.50 2.25 -23.88
N TYR A 61 -31.25 1.85 -23.65
CA TYR A 61 -30.30 2.64 -22.89
C TYR A 61 -30.16 3.94 -23.67
N THR A 62 -30.73 5.01 -23.14
CA THR A 62 -30.41 6.33 -23.64
C THR A 62 -28.91 6.48 -23.43
N ASP A 63 -28.14 6.40 -24.51
CA ASP A 63 -26.78 6.90 -24.58
C ASP A 63 -26.87 8.40 -24.26
N ALA A 64 -26.85 8.68 -22.96
CA ALA A 64 -26.57 10.00 -22.47
C ALA A 64 -25.18 10.31 -23.03
N ASN A 65 -25.16 11.20 -24.02
CA ASN A 65 -23.99 11.94 -24.46
C ASN A 65 -23.35 12.57 -23.23
N ILE A 66 -22.48 11.83 -22.54
CA ILE A 66 -21.59 12.38 -21.54
C ILE A 66 -20.55 13.12 -22.34
N ASN A 67 -20.78 14.42 -22.51
CA ASN A 67 -19.78 15.39 -22.92
C ASN A 67 -18.52 15.11 -22.08
N HIS A 68 -17.47 14.60 -22.73
CA HIS A 68 -16.23 14.21 -22.08
C HIS A 68 -15.37 15.45 -21.77
N SER A 69 -15.97 16.48 -21.16
CA SER A 69 -15.31 17.69 -20.71
C SER A 69 -14.75 17.45 -19.30
N ASN A 70 -13.42 17.35 -19.19
CA ASN A 70 -12.64 17.31 -17.94
C ASN A 70 -13.19 16.39 -16.83
N ALA A 71 -13.26 15.08 -17.08
CA ALA A 71 -13.30 14.14 -15.97
C ALA A 71 -11.97 14.22 -15.22
N GLU A 72 -11.96 14.91 -14.08
CA GLU A 72 -10.82 15.00 -13.17
C GLU A 72 -10.25 13.60 -12.90
N SER A 73 -8.93 13.46 -13.06
CA SER A 73 -8.27 12.16 -12.88
C SER A 73 -8.16 11.85 -11.39
N PHE A 74 -8.52 10.62 -10.99
CA PHE A 74 -8.30 10.15 -9.63
C PHE A 74 -6.86 9.68 -9.49
N VAL A 75 -6.03 10.50 -8.83
CA VAL A 75 -4.61 10.19 -8.58
C VAL A 75 -4.47 9.61 -7.19
N LEU A 76 -3.74 8.50 -7.07
CA LEU A 76 -3.35 7.92 -5.78
C LEU A 76 -1.89 7.51 -5.80
N THR A 77 -1.26 7.58 -4.63
CA THR A 77 0.15 7.23 -4.45
C THR A 77 0.33 6.32 -3.25
N THR A 78 1.21 5.33 -3.34
CA THR A 78 1.83 4.78 -2.12
C THR A 78 2.95 5.70 -1.66
N PRO A 79 3.46 5.55 -0.43
CA PRO A 79 4.82 5.97 -0.13
C PRO A 79 5.81 5.37 -1.15
N LEU A 80 6.93 6.06 -1.35
CA LEU A 80 8.09 5.45 -2.01
C LEU A 80 8.83 4.60 -0.97
N TYR A 81 9.15 3.36 -1.32
CA TYR A 81 9.74 2.42 -0.39
C TYR A 81 11.26 2.56 -0.38
N TYR A 82 11.86 2.66 0.81
CA TYR A 82 13.31 2.65 0.96
C TYR A 82 13.91 1.34 0.43
N VAL A 83 15.02 1.45 -0.28
CA VAL A 83 15.72 0.31 -0.88
C VAL A 83 16.86 -0.23 -0.01
N ASN A 84 16.83 0.01 1.29
CA ASN A 84 17.77 -0.57 2.25
C ASN A 84 17.53 -2.08 2.49
N ALA A 85 16.33 -2.59 2.17
CA ALA A 85 15.95 -3.98 2.32
C ALA A 85 14.95 -4.43 1.24
N PRO A 86 14.85 -5.74 0.95
CA PRO A 86 13.84 -6.30 0.06
C PRO A 86 12.39 -6.01 0.51
N PRO A 87 11.40 -6.08 -0.39
CA PRO A 87 10.00 -5.90 -0.04
C PRO A 87 9.53 -6.91 1.01
N HIS A 88 8.65 -6.45 1.91
CA HIS A 88 8.11 -7.24 3.02
C HIS A 88 6.61 -6.94 3.21
N MET A 89 5.98 -7.62 4.17
CA MET A 89 4.53 -7.49 4.42
C MET A 89 4.03 -6.04 4.60
N GLY A 90 4.83 -5.16 5.22
CA GLY A 90 4.43 -3.76 5.41
C GLY A 90 4.27 -2.97 4.10
N SER A 91 5.21 -3.11 3.17
CA SER A 91 5.12 -2.49 1.84
C SER A 91 4.04 -3.16 0.99
N ALA A 92 3.90 -4.48 1.09
CA ALA A 92 2.86 -5.23 0.39
C ALA A 92 1.44 -4.79 0.81
N TYR A 93 1.16 -4.71 2.11
CA TYR A 93 -0.14 -4.30 2.64
C TYR A 93 -0.58 -2.94 2.10
N THR A 94 0.31 -1.95 2.20
CA THR A 94 0.04 -0.58 1.75
C THR A 94 -0.27 -0.53 0.26
N THR A 95 0.48 -1.28 -0.55
CA THR A 95 0.28 -1.32 -2.00
C THR A 95 -0.99 -2.06 -2.39
N ILE A 96 -1.33 -3.16 -1.72
CA ILE A 96 -2.59 -3.89 -1.94
C ILE A 96 -3.79 -3.00 -1.59
N ALA A 97 -3.73 -2.25 -0.48
CA ALA A 97 -4.79 -1.34 -0.09
C ALA A 97 -4.99 -0.22 -1.15
N ALA A 98 -3.89 0.36 -1.63
CA ALA A 98 -3.92 1.35 -2.71
C ALA A 98 -4.50 0.74 -4.01
N ASP A 99 -4.09 -0.45 -4.39
CA ASP A 99 -4.57 -1.15 -5.58
C ASP A 99 -6.08 -1.46 -5.52
N ALA A 100 -6.58 -1.89 -4.37
CA ALA A 100 -8.01 -2.11 -4.16
C ALA A 100 -8.82 -0.82 -4.39
N ILE A 101 -8.33 0.33 -3.89
CA ILE A 101 -8.95 1.64 -4.12
C ILE A 101 -8.87 2.01 -5.60
N ALA A 102 -7.71 1.84 -6.23
CA ALA A 102 -7.52 2.13 -7.66
C ALA A 102 -8.51 1.33 -8.52
N ARG A 103 -8.62 0.02 -8.28
CA ARG A 103 -9.56 -0.87 -8.97
C ARG A 103 -11.01 -0.45 -8.74
N PHE A 104 -11.38 -0.09 -7.51
CA PHE A 104 -12.73 0.40 -7.22
C PHE A 104 -13.06 1.68 -8.00
N GLN A 105 -12.14 2.64 -8.07
CA GLN A 105 -12.36 3.87 -8.84
C GLN A 105 -12.42 3.62 -10.35
N ARG A 106 -11.64 2.66 -10.87
CA ARG A 106 -11.73 2.20 -12.27
C ARG A 106 -13.09 1.54 -12.56
N LEU A 107 -13.64 0.76 -11.61
CA LEU A 107 -14.99 0.18 -11.73
C LEU A 107 -16.08 1.26 -11.80
N LEU A 108 -15.89 2.38 -11.08
CA LEU A 108 -16.74 3.57 -11.18
C LEU A 108 -16.50 4.40 -12.45
N ARG A 109 -15.78 3.86 -13.44
CA ARG A 109 -15.46 4.51 -14.73
C ARG A 109 -14.66 5.82 -14.60
N LYS A 110 -13.93 6.02 -13.49
CA LYS A 110 -13.00 7.14 -13.36
C LYS A 110 -11.69 6.85 -14.09
N LYS A 111 -11.07 7.90 -14.62
CA LYS A 111 -9.67 7.86 -15.07
C LYS A 111 -8.77 7.84 -13.83
N VAL A 112 -8.03 6.76 -13.63
CA VAL A 112 -7.16 6.57 -12.46
C VAL A 112 -5.69 6.69 -12.85
N ILE A 113 -4.89 7.30 -11.98
CA ILE A 113 -3.42 7.31 -12.06
C ILE A 113 -2.88 6.80 -10.72
N PHE A 114 -2.46 5.55 -10.68
CA PHE A 114 -1.86 4.90 -9.53
C PHE A 114 -0.34 4.91 -9.63
N ILE A 115 0.33 5.60 -8.70
CA ILE A 115 1.78 5.74 -8.64
C ILE A 115 2.33 5.01 -7.41
N THR A 116 3.37 4.21 -7.62
CA THR A 116 4.17 3.59 -6.55
C THR A 116 5.65 3.75 -6.90
N GLY A 117 6.56 3.27 -6.06
CA GLY A 117 7.98 3.35 -6.37
C GLY A 117 8.91 3.17 -5.18
N THR A 118 10.16 3.57 -5.40
CA THR A 118 11.27 3.41 -4.47
C THR A 118 12.00 4.71 -4.21
N ASP A 119 12.42 4.88 -2.97
CA ASP A 119 13.34 5.94 -2.56
C ASP A 119 14.75 5.37 -2.39
N GLU A 120 15.69 5.96 -3.13
CA GLU A 120 16.98 5.41 -3.47
C GLU A 120 18.16 6.30 -3.03
N HIS A 121 17.89 7.35 -2.26
CA HIS A 121 18.89 8.25 -1.70
C HIS A 121 19.01 8.09 -0.18
N GLY A 122 20.21 8.34 0.36
CA GLY A 122 20.46 8.32 1.80
C GLY A 122 21.68 7.51 2.19
N GLU A 123 22.26 7.85 3.34
CA GLU A 123 23.48 7.22 3.87
C GLU A 123 23.28 5.72 4.13
N LYS A 124 22.09 5.32 4.60
CA LYS A 124 21.78 3.90 4.85
C LYS A 124 21.86 3.03 3.60
N ILE A 125 21.45 3.57 2.46
CA ILE A 125 21.45 2.84 1.20
C ILE A 125 22.88 2.63 0.73
N ALA A 126 23.74 3.65 0.88
CA ALA A 126 25.17 3.49 0.63
C ALA A 126 25.81 2.45 1.58
N GLY A 127 25.44 2.46 2.86
CA GLY A 127 25.88 1.45 3.83
C GLY A 127 25.42 0.03 3.48
N ALA A 128 24.15 -0.15 3.09
CA ALA A 128 23.59 -1.43 2.67
C ALA A 128 24.25 -1.95 1.37
N ALA A 129 24.54 -1.07 0.43
CA ALA A 129 25.26 -1.42 -0.80
C ALA A 129 26.69 -1.91 -0.49
N ALA A 130 27.41 -1.18 0.36
CA ALA A 130 28.76 -1.54 0.80
C ALA A 130 28.80 -2.86 1.57
N ALA A 131 27.84 -3.09 2.47
CA ALA A 131 27.71 -4.36 3.20
C ALA A 131 27.47 -5.56 2.28
N ASN A 132 26.82 -5.33 1.13
CA ASN A 132 26.57 -6.35 0.11
C ASN A 132 27.67 -6.42 -0.97
N GLY A 133 28.76 -5.65 -0.83
CA GLY A 133 29.85 -5.62 -1.82
C GLY A 133 29.43 -5.09 -3.20
N SER A 134 28.38 -4.26 -3.26
CA SER A 134 27.80 -3.72 -4.49
C SER A 134 27.90 -2.20 -4.53
N SER A 135 27.88 -1.59 -5.72
CA SER A 135 27.72 -0.14 -5.80
C SER A 135 26.30 0.28 -5.38
N PRO A 136 26.10 1.52 -4.88
CA PRO A 136 24.76 2.01 -4.51
C PRO A 136 23.74 1.86 -5.64
N ARG A 137 24.16 2.13 -6.88
CA ARG A 137 23.29 2.01 -8.04
C ARG A 137 22.84 0.57 -8.29
N GLU A 138 23.77 -0.38 -8.27
CA GLU A 138 23.44 -1.81 -8.46
C GLU A 138 22.53 -2.33 -7.34
N HIS A 139 22.79 -1.88 -6.10
CA HIS A 139 21.95 -2.22 -4.95
C HIS A 139 20.51 -1.71 -5.15
N CYS A 140 20.34 -0.44 -5.49
CA CYS A 140 19.04 0.16 -5.78
C CYS A 140 18.36 -0.54 -6.95
N ASP A 141 19.08 -0.82 -8.05
CA ASP A 141 18.54 -1.53 -9.22
C ASP A 141 18.00 -2.91 -8.84
N SER A 142 18.74 -3.66 -8.02
CA SER A 142 18.36 -5.00 -7.54
C SER A 142 17.10 -4.96 -6.66
N VAL A 143 17.06 -4.09 -5.65
CA VAL A 143 15.92 -4.01 -4.73
C VAL A 143 14.67 -3.48 -5.43
N SER A 144 14.81 -2.46 -6.28
CA SER A 144 13.70 -1.92 -7.08
C SER A 144 13.15 -2.97 -8.05
N GLN A 145 14.01 -3.84 -8.59
CA GLN A 145 13.56 -4.98 -9.39
C GLN A 145 12.78 -6.00 -8.54
N ALA A 146 13.21 -6.27 -7.30
CA ALA A 146 12.49 -7.16 -6.39
C ALA A 146 11.07 -6.64 -6.07
N TYR A 147 10.91 -5.32 -5.87
CA TYR A 147 9.59 -4.69 -5.73
C TYR A 147 8.72 -4.90 -6.97
N LYS A 148 9.25 -4.65 -8.18
CA LYS A 148 8.50 -4.84 -9.44
C LYS A 148 8.07 -6.30 -9.64
N LEU A 149 8.93 -7.25 -9.31
CA LEU A 149 8.61 -8.68 -9.37
C LEU A 149 7.49 -9.03 -8.39
N LEU A 150 7.56 -8.56 -7.15
CA LEU A 150 6.49 -8.79 -6.18
C LEU A 150 5.16 -8.15 -6.63
N TRP A 151 5.18 -6.94 -7.17
CA TRP A 151 3.98 -6.30 -7.71
C TRP A 151 3.36 -7.06 -8.87
N ARG A 152 4.18 -7.66 -9.73
CA ARG A 152 3.69 -8.58 -10.76
C ARG A 152 3.06 -9.83 -10.14
N ASP A 153 3.73 -10.44 -9.18
CA ASP A 153 3.27 -11.70 -8.57
C ASP A 153 1.99 -11.51 -7.73
N LEU A 154 1.77 -10.32 -7.17
CA LEU A 154 0.55 -9.91 -6.46
C LEU A 154 -0.56 -9.35 -7.38
N ASP A 155 -0.34 -9.30 -8.69
CA ASP A 155 -1.24 -8.66 -9.67
C ASP A 155 -1.59 -7.19 -9.28
N ILE A 156 -0.60 -6.39 -8.88
CA ILE A 156 -0.81 -4.97 -8.60
C ILE A 156 -0.88 -4.19 -9.91
N ALA A 157 -1.98 -3.47 -10.13
CA ALA A 157 -2.25 -2.71 -11.35
C ALA A 157 -1.90 -1.22 -11.17
N TYR A 158 -0.59 -0.93 -11.00
CA TYR A 158 -0.07 0.44 -10.96
C TYR A 158 0.15 1.01 -12.37
N ASP A 159 0.03 2.33 -12.50
CA ASP A 159 0.22 3.05 -13.78
C ASP A 159 1.66 3.57 -13.93
N LYS A 160 2.33 3.89 -12.81
CA LYS A 160 3.72 4.37 -12.79
C LYS A 160 4.49 3.79 -11.60
N PHE A 161 5.70 3.33 -11.87
CA PHE A 161 6.70 3.00 -10.86
C PHE A 161 7.82 4.05 -10.93
N ILE A 162 7.98 4.85 -9.88
CA ILE A 162 8.95 5.95 -9.82
C ILE A 162 10.17 5.52 -9.04
N ARG A 163 11.35 5.93 -9.49
CA ARG A 163 12.60 5.82 -8.73
C ARG A 163 13.15 7.22 -8.49
N THR A 164 13.62 7.53 -7.29
CA THR A 164 14.17 8.87 -7.02
C THR A 164 15.50 9.13 -7.77
N THR A 165 16.18 8.08 -8.23
CA THR A 165 17.37 8.15 -9.12
C THR A 165 17.05 8.40 -10.60
N ASP A 166 15.77 8.44 -10.99
CA ASP A 166 15.41 8.76 -12.37
C ASP A 166 15.79 10.21 -12.70
N SER A 167 16.44 10.44 -13.84
CA SER A 167 16.91 11.78 -14.24
C SER A 167 15.78 12.82 -14.33
N LYS A 168 14.55 12.38 -14.64
CA LYS A 168 13.36 13.24 -14.64
C LYS A 168 12.99 13.69 -13.22
N HIS A 169 13.11 12.80 -12.23
CA HIS A 169 12.86 13.14 -10.84
C HIS A 169 13.93 14.12 -10.33
N GLU A 170 15.21 13.84 -10.60
CA GLU A 170 16.31 14.75 -10.22
C GLU A 170 16.13 16.16 -10.80
N ALA A 171 15.75 16.26 -12.08
CA ALA A 171 15.53 17.54 -12.73
C ALA A 171 14.40 18.33 -12.06
N LEU A 172 13.30 17.67 -11.70
CA LEU A 172 12.17 18.28 -11.00
C LEU A 172 12.55 18.75 -9.59
N VAL A 173 13.32 17.95 -8.85
CA VAL A 173 13.81 18.34 -7.52
C VAL A 173 14.73 19.56 -7.60
N LYS A 174 15.63 19.60 -8.60
CA LYS A 174 16.51 20.76 -8.85
C LYS A 174 15.71 22.01 -9.20
N GLU A 175 14.68 21.88 -10.04
CA GLU A 175 13.79 22.99 -10.39
C GLU A 175 13.04 23.51 -9.17
N PHE A 176 12.45 22.60 -8.38
CA PHE A 176 11.75 22.94 -7.14
C PHE A 176 12.68 23.67 -6.17
N TYR A 177 13.86 23.11 -5.89
CA TYR A 177 14.87 23.72 -5.03
C TYR A 177 15.23 25.13 -5.51
N SER A 178 15.45 25.31 -6.81
CA SER A 178 15.82 26.60 -7.39
C SER A 178 14.73 27.66 -7.19
N LYS A 179 13.45 27.28 -7.31
CA LYS A 179 12.32 28.18 -7.05
C LYS A 179 12.22 28.59 -5.59
N VAL A 180 12.34 27.63 -4.67
CA VAL A 180 12.28 27.91 -3.23
C VAL A 180 13.47 28.78 -2.80
N LEU A 181 14.66 28.54 -3.37
CA LEU A 181 15.83 29.38 -3.13
C LEU A 181 15.62 30.80 -3.66
N ALA A 182 15.08 30.95 -4.88
CA ALA A 182 14.78 32.25 -5.47
C ALA A 182 13.70 33.04 -4.71
N ASN A 183 12.78 32.35 -4.05
CA ASN A 183 11.76 32.96 -3.19
C ASN A 183 12.32 33.46 -1.84
N GLY A 184 13.56 33.12 -1.49
CA GLY A 184 14.18 33.53 -0.23
C GLY A 184 13.79 32.66 0.98
N ASP A 185 13.12 31.53 0.76
CA ASP A 185 12.69 30.61 1.83
C ASP A 185 13.83 29.71 2.33
N ILE A 186 14.97 29.67 1.63
CA ILE A 186 16.17 28.92 2.01
C ILE A 186 17.25 29.89 2.43
N TYR A 187 17.79 29.66 3.62
CA TYR A 187 18.96 30.36 4.14
C TYR A 187 20.00 29.34 4.63
N ARG A 188 21.25 29.78 4.70
CA ARG A 188 22.34 28.97 5.25
C ARG A 188 22.42 29.20 6.76
N ALA A 189 22.47 28.10 7.51
CA ALA A 189 22.73 28.09 8.93
C ALA A 189 23.47 26.80 9.32
N ASP A 190 24.11 26.82 10.48
CA ASP A 190 24.70 25.63 11.07
C ASP A 190 23.66 24.93 11.96
N TYR A 191 23.61 23.60 11.89
CA TYR A 191 22.75 22.79 12.74
C TYR A 191 23.59 22.10 13.82
N GLU A 192 23.25 22.34 15.08
CA GLU A 192 23.78 21.61 16.23
C GLU A 192 22.63 20.93 16.97
N GLY A 193 22.69 19.59 17.04
CA GLY A 193 21.65 18.79 17.67
C GLY A 193 21.84 17.30 17.39
N LEU A 194 20.95 16.50 17.96
CA LEU A 194 21.01 15.05 17.79
C LEU A 194 20.39 14.66 16.45
N TYR A 195 21.05 13.74 15.74
CA TYR A 195 20.56 13.15 14.51
C TYR A 195 20.60 11.63 14.62
N CYS A 196 19.45 10.99 14.40
CA CYS A 196 19.38 9.55 14.36
C CYS A 196 19.53 9.08 12.92
N VAL A 197 20.71 8.54 12.58
CA VAL A 197 20.97 7.96 11.26
C VAL A 197 19.93 6.89 10.95
N ASN A 198 19.59 6.01 11.90
CA ASN A 198 18.60 4.94 11.71
C ASN A 198 17.19 5.43 11.38
N CYS A 199 16.79 6.62 11.84
CA CYS A 199 15.49 7.20 11.54
C CYS A 199 15.52 8.18 10.37
N GLU A 200 16.71 8.63 9.94
CA GLU A 200 16.87 9.79 9.04
C GLU A 200 16.14 11.04 9.56
N GLU A 201 16.24 11.26 10.87
CA GLU A 201 15.45 12.26 11.58
C GLU A 201 16.28 13.00 12.63
N TYR A 202 16.09 14.32 12.69
CA TYR A 202 16.61 15.18 13.76
C TYR A 202 15.77 15.04 15.03
N LYS A 203 16.42 14.87 16.18
CA LYS A 203 15.75 14.66 17.47
C LYS A 203 15.87 15.89 18.37
N VAL A 204 14.74 16.28 18.96
CA VAL A 204 14.71 17.22 20.09
C VAL A 204 15.15 16.51 21.38
N MET A 205 15.79 17.23 22.30
CA MET A 205 16.36 16.65 23.52
C MET A 205 15.35 15.92 24.42
N SER A 206 14.04 16.16 24.26
CA SER A 206 12.99 15.46 25.01
C SER A 206 12.69 14.04 24.51
N ASN A 207 13.13 13.69 23.30
CA ASN A 207 12.77 12.46 22.60
C ASN A 207 13.97 11.52 22.40
N VAL A 208 14.93 11.60 23.34
CA VAL A 208 16.16 10.78 23.38
C VAL A 208 15.97 9.62 24.32
#